data_AF-A0A7C6MXA1-F1
#
_entry.id   AF-A0A7C6MXA1-F1
#
_cell.length_a   1.000
_cell.length_b   1.000
_cell.length_c   1.000
_cell.angle_alpha   90.00
_cell.angle_beta   90.00
_cell.angle_gamma   90.00
#
_symmetry.space_group_name_H-M   'P 1'
#
loop_
_entity.id
_entity.type
_entity.pdbx_description
1 polymer ?
#
loop_
_entity_poly.entity_id
_entity_poly.type
_entity_poly.pdbx_seq_one_letter_code
_entity_poly.pdbx_strand_id
1 'polypeptide(L)'
;MNSFVEVDQLADKTFAAVKGGVLPEGIKEENTLYFDTREDSLNAVESGKADYGYWNPYSIAYYTLLNSYDNIVTVPIGRESREYCIGILSDDEILLLIINKSLSSIDANQMQTLILDVSSHIDRKVTLSMVLDTYGIEITIAVSITLSILLLSMFSSMRASKSLENKIESMKSCLKYPTNTYMNIL
;
A
#
# COMPACT_ATOMS: atom_id res chain seq x y z
N MET A 1 -0.28 12.74 21.14
CA MET A 1 0.60 13.45 22.07
C MET A 1 1.84 13.82 21.26
N ASN A 2 1.90 15.02 20.68
CA ASN A 2 3.05 15.44 19.87
C ASN A 2 4.08 16.07 20.81
N SER A 3 5.06 15.29 21.22
CA SER A 3 6.26 15.83 21.85
C SER A 3 7.09 16.54 20.79
N PHE A 4 7.51 17.78 21.06
CA PHE A 4 8.54 18.44 20.27
C PHE A 4 9.80 17.56 20.30
N VAL A 5 10.29 17.17 19.12
CA VAL A 5 11.59 16.49 19.01
C VAL A 5 12.65 17.56 19.00
N GLU A 6 13.49 17.59 20.03
CA GLU A 6 14.64 18.49 20.07
C GLU A 6 15.73 17.98 19.13
N VAL A 7 16.37 18.91 18.40
CA VAL A 7 17.42 18.60 17.42
C VAL A 7 18.60 17.85 18.07
N ASP A 8 18.88 18.12 19.34
CA ASP A 8 19.93 17.46 20.11
C ASP A 8 19.68 15.95 20.30
N GLN A 9 18.43 15.50 20.22
CA GLN A 9 18.07 14.08 20.29
C GLN A 9 18.32 13.33 18.98
N LEU A 10 18.69 14.03 17.91
CA LEU A 10 18.87 13.50 16.56
C LEU A 10 20.36 13.41 16.17
N ALA A 11 21.28 13.79 17.04
CA ALA A 11 22.71 13.87 16.72
C ALA A 11 23.30 12.53 16.21
N ASP A 12 22.85 11.40 16.76
CA ASP A 12 23.30 10.05 16.39
C ASP A 12 22.32 9.33 15.44
N LYS A 13 21.36 10.07 14.87
CA LYS A 13 20.31 9.53 14.01
C LYS A 13 20.63 9.75 12.54
N THR A 14 20.19 8.81 11.72
CA THR A 14 20.46 8.80 10.28
C THR A 14 19.46 9.70 9.55
N PHE A 15 19.96 10.73 8.89
CA PHE A 15 19.18 11.70 8.11
C PHE A 15 19.03 11.26 6.64
N ALA A 16 17.81 11.25 6.12
CA ALA A 16 17.52 11.02 4.71
C ALA A 16 17.54 12.32 3.92
N ALA A 17 18.55 12.50 3.06
CA ALA A 17 18.71 13.65 2.18
C ALA A 17 18.46 13.29 0.71
N VAL A 18 18.05 14.30 -0.08
CA VAL A 18 18.00 14.19 -1.54
C VAL A 18 19.29 14.75 -2.13
N LYS A 19 19.91 14.01 -3.07
CA LYS A 19 21.14 14.43 -3.75
C LYS A 19 20.99 15.82 -4.37
N GLY A 20 22.04 16.63 -4.26
CA GLY A 20 22.07 18.00 -4.77
C GLY A 20 21.35 19.03 -3.88
N GLY A 21 20.73 18.60 -2.77
CA GLY A 21 20.20 19.50 -1.76
C GLY A 21 21.28 20.03 -0.82
N VAL A 22 20.99 21.15 -0.16
CA VAL A 22 21.82 21.69 0.93
C VAL A 22 21.41 21.00 2.23
N LEU A 23 22.39 20.51 2.98
CA LEU A 23 22.14 19.94 4.30
C LEU A 23 21.66 21.02 5.29
N PRO A 24 20.59 20.75 6.06
CA PRO A 24 20.14 21.67 7.09
C PRO A 24 21.21 21.88 8.18
N GLU A 25 21.19 23.06 8.81
CA GLU A 25 22.08 23.37 9.92
C GLU A 25 21.90 22.37 11.07
N GLY A 26 23.03 21.87 11.60
CA GLY A 26 23.07 20.87 12.68
C GLY A 26 23.08 19.42 12.19
N ILE A 27 22.88 19.17 10.90
CA ILE A 27 22.99 17.83 10.31
C ILE A 27 24.43 17.61 9.83
N LYS A 28 25.01 16.48 10.21
CA LYS A 28 26.36 16.10 9.79
C LYS A 28 26.32 15.20 8.56
N GLU A 29 27.26 15.41 7.65
CA GLU A 29 27.44 14.58 6.45
C GLU A 29 27.61 13.09 6.79
N GLU A 30 28.35 12.79 7.86
CA GLU A 30 28.62 11.42 8.33
C GLU A 30 27.36 10.64 8.74
N ASN A 31 26.29 11.33 9.12
CA ASN A 31 25.01 10.75 9.53
C ASN A 31 23.94 10.90 8.45
N THR A 32 24.34 11.18 7.20
CA THR A 32 23.41 11.43 6.09
C THR A 32 23.44 10.29 5.07
N LEU A 33 22.25 9.81 4.69
CA LEU A 33 22.06 8.94 3.53
C LEU A 33 21.43 9.73 2.39
N TYR A 34 22.07 9.65 1.22
CA TYR A 34 21.64 10.38 0.03
C TYR A 34 20.84 9.51 -0.93
N PHE A 35 19.68 10.02 -1.32
CA PHE A 35 18.75 9.38 -2.24
C PHE A 35 18.55 10.22 -3.50
N ASP A 36 18.22 9.57 -4.61
CA ASP A 36 18.05 10.24 -5.90
C ASP A 36 16.78 11.09 -5.94
N THR A 37 15.70 10.62 -5.32
CA THR A 37 14.41 11.30 -5.33
C THR A 37 13.88 11.58 -3.92
N ARG A 38 12.93 12.52 -3.85
CA ARG A 38 12.19 12.78 -2.61
C ARG A 38 11.40 11.56 -2.15
N GLU A 39 10.80 10.83 -3.08
CA GLU A 39 10.07 9.60 -2.80
C GLU A 39 10.99 8.56 -2.16
N ASP A 40 12.20 8.36 -2.70
CA ASP A 40 13.19 7.42 -2.15
C ASP A 40 13.62 7.79 -0.73
N SER A 41 13.80 9.08 -0.44
CA SER A 41 14.14 9.54 0.91
C SER A 41 13.01 9.26 1.91
N LEU A 42 11.74 9.37 1.49
CA LEU A 42 10.58 9.03 2.32
C LEU A 42 10.45 7.51 2.50
N ASN A 43 10.61 6.73 1.42
CA ASN A 43 10.65 5.27 1.46
C ASN A 43 11.73 4.74 2.42
N ALA A 44 12.88 5.40 2.46
CA ALA A 44 13.96 5.03 3.36
C ALA A 44 13.58 5.21 4.84
N VAL A 45 12.83 6.26 5.18
CA VAL A 45 12.33 6.45 6.54
C VAL A 45 11.17 5.50 6.85
N GLU A 46 10.24 5.32 5.91
CA GLU A 46 9.15 4.35 6.04
C GLU A 46 9.65 2.92 6.31
N SER A 47 10.73 2.52 5.63
CA SER A 47 11.34 1.18 5.79
C SER A 47 12.34 1.08 6.96
N GLY A 48 12.60 2.17 7.68
CA GLY A 48 13.58 2.21 8.76
C GLY A 48 15.05 2.19 8.32
N LYS A 49 15.34 2.39 7.04
CA LYS A 49 16.71 2.56 6.51
C LYS A 49 17.33 3.89 6.96
N ALA A 50 16.51 4.91 7.19
CA ALA A 50 16.90 6.17 7.80
C ALA A 50 15.95 6.48 8.96
N ASP A 51 16.41 7.24 9.95
CA ASP A 51 15.63 7.54 11.15
C ASP A 51 14.67 8.72 10.92
N TYR A 52 15.08 9.73 10.14
CA TYR A 52 14.28 10.92 9.88
C TYR A 52 14.71 11.67 8.62
N GLY A 53 13.90 12.63 8.19
CA GLY A 53 14.22 13.55 7.10
C GLY A 53 13.40 14.82 7.19
N TYR A 54 13.78 15.84 6.42
CA TYR A 54 13.02 17.09 6.34
C TYR A 54 12.35 17.20 4.98
N TRP A 55 11.02 17.35 5.01
CA TRP A 55 10.22 17.48 3.80
C TRP A 55 9.13 18.53 4.00
N ASN A 56 8.65 19.07 2.87
CA ASN A 56 7.50 19.95 2.89
C ASN A 56 6.21 19.13 3.19
N PRO A 57 5.19 19.74 3.84
CA PRO A 57 3.98 19.04 4.23
C PRO A 57 3.17 18.51 3.05
N TYR A 58 3.20 19.19 1.90
CA TYR A 58 2.48 18.77 0.69
C TYR A 58 3.02 17.46 0.13
N SER A 59 4.34 17.29 0.10
CA SER A 59 4.96 16.06 -0.40
C SER A 59 4.80 14.92 0.57
N ILE A 60 4.82 15.17 1.88
CA ILE A 60 4.47 14.14 2.85
C ILE A 60 3.03 13.68 2.60
N ALA A 61 2.06 14.60 2.56
CA ALA A 61 0.67 14.26 2.28
C ALA A 61 0.51 13.50 0.96
N TYR A 62 1.17 13.96 -0.10
CA TYR A 62 1.13 13.35 -1.42
C TYR A 62 1.65 11.91 -1.42
N TYR A 63 2.87 11.69 -0.91
CA TYR A 63 3.47 10.35 -0.93
C TYR A 63 2.87 9.41 0.10
N THR A 64 2.43 9.91 1.26
CA THR A 64 1.66 9.10 2.22
C THR A 64 0.39 8.57 1.59
N LEU A 65 -0.34 9.39 0.83
CA LEU A 65 -1.53 8.93 0.13
C LEU A 65 -1.19 8.00 -1.03
N LEU A 66 -0.19 8.35 -1.83
CA LEU A 66 0.23 7.59 -3.02
C LEU A 66 0.72 6.18 -2.65
N ASN A 67 1.52 6.06 -1.59
CA ASN A 67 2.24 4.84 -1.23
C ASN A 67 1.70 4.15 0.02
N SER A 68 0.69 4.72 0.69
CA SER A 68 0.13 4.22 1.96
C SER A 68 1.18 4.03 3.05
N TYR A 69 1.95 5.10 3.32
CA TYR A 69 2.93 5.07 4.40
C TYR A 69 2.25 5.02 5.78
N ASP A 70 2.66 4.05 6.60
CA ASP A 70 2.09 3.81 7.93
C ASP A 70 3.08 4.07 9.06
N ASN A 71 4.39 4.17 8.75
CA ASN A 71 5.47 4.23 9.74
C ASN A 71 6.14 5.61 9.83
N ILE A 72 5.57 6.64 9.20
CA ILE A 72 6.09 8.02 9.27
C ILE A 72 5.27 8.87 10.25
N VAL A 73 5.95 9.46 11.23
CA VAL A 73 5.39 10.48 12.12
C VAL A 73 5.88 11.87 11.71
N THR A 74 4.95 12.81 11.54
CA THR A 74 5.27 14.19 11.15
C THR A 74 5.37 15.11 12.37
N VAL A 75 6.49 15.83 12.47
CA VAL A 75 6.73 16.82 13.53
C VAL A 75 6.90 18.20 12.89
N PRO A 76 5.99 19.15 13.12
CA PRO A 76 6.11 20.49 12.57
C PRO A 76 7.23 21.25 13.29
N ILE A 77 8.36 21.41 12.60
CA ILE A 77 9.57 22.06 13.13
C ILE A 77 9.62 23.57 12.85
N GLY A 78 8.67 24.13 12.09
CA GLY A 78 8.61 25.55 11.75
C GLY A 78 9.81 26.07 10.95
N ARG A 79 10.69 25.18 10.49
CA ARG A 79 11.90 25.53 9.76
C ARG A 79 11.61 25.60 8.27
N GLU A 80 11.84 26.80 7.74
CA GLU A 80 11.82 27.23 6.33
C GLU A 80 10.47 27.57 5.71
N SER A 81 10.26 28.87 5.50
CA SER A 81 9.46 29.36 4.38
C SER A 81 10.16 28.96 3.09
N ARG A 82 9.73 27.85 2.46
CA ARG A 82 10.21 27.48 1.13
C ARG A 82 9.38 28.21 0.08
N GLU A 83 10.04 29.11 -0.63
CA GLU A 83 9.48 29.79 -1.78
C GLU A 83 9.72 28.95 -3.04
N TYR A 84 8.68 28.80 -3.85
CA TYR A 84 8.76 28.13 -5.14
C TYR A 84 8.73 29.17 -6.25
N CYS A 85 9.64 29.07 -7.21
CA CYS A 85 9.73 29.97 -8.35
C CYS A 85 9.87 29.19 -9.66
N ILE A 86 9.57 29.85 -10.77
CA ILE A 86 9.81 29.33 -12.11
C ILE A 86 11.19 29.82 -12.57
N GLY A 87 12.12 28.90 -12.78
CA GLY A 87 13.43 29.20 -13.35
C GLY A 87 13.40 29.19 -14.88
N ILE A 88 13.98 30.21 -15.51
CA ILE A 88 14.16 30.29 -16.97
C ILE A 88 15.66 30.28 -17.31
N LEU A 89 16.06 29.55 -18.35
CA LEU A 89 17.46 29.48 -18.79
C LEU A 89 17.90 30.71 -19.62
N SER A 90 16.96 31.44 -20.19
CA SER A 90 17.20 32.60 -21.05
C SER A 90 17.03 33.90 -20.26
N ASP A 91 17.90 34.87 -20.52
CA ASP A 91 17.75 36.29 -20.10
C ASP A 91 16.64 37.01 -20.90
N ASP A 92 15.51 36.34 -21.13
CA ASP A 92 14.34 36.93 -21.79
C ASP A 92 13.50 37.69 -20.77
N GLU A 93 13.75 38.98 -20.65
CA GLU A 93 13.03 39.88 -19.75
C GLU A 93 11.53 39.94 -20.05
N ILE A 94 11.13 39.79 -21.32
CA ILE A 94 9.71 39.84 -21.71
C ILE A 94 9.01 38.58 -21.20
N LEU A 95 9.61 37.41 -21.39
CA LEU A 95 9.08 36.15 -20.88
C LEU A 95 8.98 36.18 -19.34
N LEU A 96 10.03 36.64 -18.66
CA LEU A 96 10.03 36.78 -17.20
C LEU A 96 8.91 37.71 -16.72
N LEU A 97 8.73 38.84 -17.39
CA LEU A 97 7.66 39.79 -17.08
C LEU A 97 6.26 39.18 -17.28
N ILE A 98 6.06 38.45 -18.38
CA ILE A 98 4.79 37.76 -18.65
C ILE A 98 4.51 36.73 -17.55
N ILE A 99 5.48 35.87 -17.23
CA ILE A 99 5.34 34.85 -16.18
C ILE A 99 4.99 35.51 -14.84
N ASN A 100 5.74 36.55 -14.44
CA ASN A 100 5.50 37.22 -13.16
C ASN A 100 4.12 37.91 -13.12
N LYS A 101 3.67 38.53 -14.22
CA LYS A 101 2.32 39.11 -14.29
C LYS A 101 1.23 38.04 -14.21
N SER A 102 1.42 36.91 -14.88
CA SER A 102 0.51 35.77 -14.79
C SER A 102 0.45 35.21 -13.37
N LEU A 103 1.60 35.00 -12.71
CA LEU A 103 1.64 34.56 -11.31
C LEU A 103 0.96 35.57 -10.37
N SER A 104 1.20 36.87 -10.57
CA SER A 104 0.58 37.94 -9.76
C SER A 104 -0.93 38.06 -9.98
N SER A 105 -1.46 37.53 -11.08
CA SER A 105 -2.91 37.52 -11.34
C SER A 105 -3.65 36.40 -10.60
N ILE A 106 -2.92 35.42 -10.05
CA ILE A 106 -3.49 34.32 -9.26
C ILE A 106 -3.62 34.78 -7.81
N ASP A 107 -4.85 34.94 -7.34
CA ASP A 107 -5.10 35.31 -5.95
C ASP A 107 -4.94 34.12 -4.98
N ALA A 108 -4.94 34.41 -3.67
CA ALA A 108 -4.74 33.41 -2.63
C ALA A 108 -5.82 32.31 -2.60
N ASN A 109 -7.06 32.62 -2.99
CA ASN A 109 -8.15 31.64 -3.04
C ASN A 109 -8.01 30.73 -4.26
N GLN A 110 -7.65 31.30 -5.42
CA GLN A 110 -7.35 30.53 -6.62
C GLN A 110 -6.17 29.58 -6.40
N MET A 111 -5.11 30.06 -5.75
CA MET A 111 -3.96 29.23 -5.38
C MET A 111 -4.36 28.07 -4.45
N GLN A 112 -5.15 28.35 -3.41
CA GLN A 112 -5.65 27.30 -2.51
C GLN A 112 -6.53 26.28 -3.24
N THR A 113 -7.37 26.73 -4.16
CA THR A 113 -8.20 25.85 -4.98
C THR A 113 -7.34 24.93 -5.84
N LEU A 114 -6.29 25.45 -6.49
CA LEU A 114 -5.35 24.65 -7.28
C LEU A 114 -4.64 23.59 -6.41
N ILE A 115 -4.17 23.98 -5.22
CA ILE A 115 -3.52 23.05 -4.29
C ILE A 115 -4.48 21.95 -3.86
N LEU A 116 -5.72 22.31 -3.51
CA LEU A 116 -6.73 21.35 -3.07
C LEU A 116 -7.10 20.39 -4.21
N ASP A 117 -7.34 20.92 -5.41
CA ASP A 117 -7.69 20.14 -6.60
C ASP A 117 -6.63 19.08 -6.89
N VAL A 118 -5.35 19.48 -6.99
CA VAL A 118 -4.23 18.56 -7.21
C VAL A 118 -4.09 17.55 -6.07
N SER A 119 -4.33 17.96 -4.82
CA SER A 119 -4.24 17.04 -3.66
C SER A 119 -5.39 16.03 -3.57
N SER A 120 -6.55 16.35 -4.14
CA SER A 120 -7.75 15.50 -4.10
C SER A 120 -7.76 14.41 -5.18
N HIS A 121 -7.02 14.60 -6.26
CA HIS A 121 -6.93 13.66 -7.38
C HIS A 121 -5.71 12.72 -7.31
N ILE A 122 -5.24 12.40 -6.10
CA ILE A 122 -4.11 11.49 -5.93
C ILE A 122 -4.63 10.04 -5.92
N ASP A 123 -4.46 9.36 -7.05
CA ASP A 123 -4.71 7.92 -7.16
C ASP A 123 -3.63 7.13 -6.42
N ARG A 124 -4.05 6.28 -5.47
CA ARG A 124 -3.11 5.41 -4.74
C ARG A 124 -2.44 4.43 -5.70
N LYS A 125 -1.12 4.22 -5.54
CA LYS A 125 -0.41 3.12 -6.21
C LYS A 125 -0.86 1.81 -5.57
N VAL A 126 -1.85 1.16 -6.17
CA VAL A 126 -2.29 -0.16 -5.74
C VAL A 126 -1.24 -1.19 -6.15
N THR A 127 -0.53 -1.74 -5.16
CA THR A 127 0.39 -2.87 -5.36
C THR A 127 -0.22 -4.15 -4.79
N LEU A 128 0.13 -5.31 -5.35
CA LEU A 128 -0.36 -6.61 -4.86
C LEU A 128 0.02 -6.87 -3.41
N SER A 129 1.19 -6.39 -2.97
CA SER A 129 1.62 -6.50 -1.56
C SER A 129 0.64 -5.78 -0.64
N MET A 130 0.23 -4.56 -0.99
CA MET A 130 -0.71 -3.78 -0.17
C MET A 130 -2.06 -4.47 -0.01
N VAL A 131 -2.56 -5.14 -1.06
CA VAL A 131 -3.80 -5.93 -0.98
C VAL A 131 -3.63 -7.15 -0.09
N LEU A 132 -2.48 -7.82 -0.16
CA LEU A 132 -2.18 -8.97 0.70
C LEU A 132 -1.95 -8.58 2.16
N ASP A 133 -1.32 -7.44 2.42
CA ASP A 133 -1.11 -6.95 3.79
C ASP A 133 -2.43 -6.48 4.42
N THR A 134 -3.31 -5.86 3.63
CA THR A 134 -4.61 -5.36 4.11
C THR A 134 -5.68 -6.44 4.20
N TYR A 135 -5.75 -7.35 3.21
CA TYR A 135 -6.85 -8.32 3.06
C TYR A 135 -6.39 -9.78 3.05
N GLY A 136 -5.11 -10.05 3.34
CA GLY A 136 -4.55 -11.40 3.20
C GLY A 136 -5.24 -12.42 4.09
N ILE A 137 -5.64 -12.03 5.30
CA ILE A 137 -6.35 -12.91 6.24
C ILE A 137 -7.75 -13.22 5.72
N GLU A 138 -8.50 -12.21 5.29
CA GLU A 138 -9.86 -12.32 4.76
C GLU A 138 -9.89 -13.18 3.49
N ILE A 139 -8.95 -12.93 2.57
CA ILE A 139 -8.79 -13.71 1.34
C ILE A 139 -8.46 -15.16 1.68
N THR A 140 -7.53 -15.39 2.61
CA THR A 140 -7.14 -16.75 3.03
C THR A 140 -8.32 -17.52 3.64
N ILE A 141 -9.13 -16.87 4.48
CA ILE A 141 -10.33 -17.47 5.08
C ILE A 141 -11.36 -17.81 3.99
N ALA A 142 -11.63 -16.88 3.08
CA ALA A 142 -12.58 -17.10 1.99
C ALA A 142 -12.16 -18.27 1.07
N VAL A 143 -10.86 -18.35 0.72
CA VAL A 143 -10.29 -19.44 -0.06
C VAL A 143 -10.38 -20.77 0.70
N SER A 144 -10.10 -20.77 2.01
CA SER A 144 -10.18 -21.96 2.85
C SER A 144 -11.62 -22.50 2.97
N ILE A 145 -12.60 -21.61 3.15
CA ILE A 145 -14.03 -21.98 3.22
C ILE A 145 -14.50 -22.58 1.89
N THR A 146 -14.16 -21.94 0.77
CA THR A 146 -14.56 -22.42 -0.56
C THR A 146 -13.94 -23.78 -0.89
N LEU A 147 -12.65 -23.99 -0.59
CA LEU A 147 -12.00 -25.29 -0.71
C LEU A 147 -12.64 -26.35 0.20
N SER A 148 -12.97 -26.00 1.44
CA SER A 148 -13.61 -26.92 2.39
C SER A 148 -14.98 -27.39 1.89
N ILE A 149 -15.80 -26.49 1.34
CA ILE A 149 -17.11 -26.82 0.75
C ILE A 149 -16.94 -27.75 -0.45
N LEU A 150 -15.97 -27.46 -1.34
CA LEU A 150 -15.69 -28.31 -2.50
C LEU A 150 -15.26 -29.72 -2.08
N LEU A 151 -14.38 -29.83 -1.08
CA LEU A 151 -13.93 -31.13 -0.54
C LEU A 151 -15.09 -31.90 0.10
N LEU A 152 -15.96 -31.25 0.87
CA LEU A 152 -17.14 -31.89 1.45
C LEU A 152 -18.12 -32.38 0.38
N SER A 153 -18.34 -31.59 -0.68
CA SER A 153 -19.16 -31.98 -1.83
C SER A 153 -18.57 -33.20 -2.55
N MET A 154 -17.27 -33.18 -2.85
CA MET A 154 -16.58 -34.30 -3.48
C MET A 154 -16.62 -35.56 -2.60
N PHE A 155 -16.44 -35.41 -1.29
CA PHE A 155 -16.50 -36.54 -0.36
C PHE A 155 -17.92 -37.11 -0.22
N SER A 156 -18.94 -36.25 -0.21
CA SER A 156 -20.34 -36.68 -0.16
C SER A 156 -20.75 -37.44 -1.42
N SER A 157 -20.32 -36.96 -2.60
CA SER A 157 -20.58 -37.65 -3.88
C SER A 157 -19.87 -39.01 -3.95
N MET A 158 -18.61 -39.11 -3.51
CA MET A 158 -17.91 -40.40 -3.40
C MET A 158 -18.60 -41.38 -2.44
N ARG A 159 -19.10 -40.90 -1.29
CA ARG A 159 -19.86 -41.73 -0.33
C ARG A 159 -21.20 -42.19 -0.92
N ALA A 160 -21.89 -41.32 -1.65
CA ALA A 160 -23.15 -41.66 -2.31
C ALA A 160 -22.95 -42.75 -3.38
N SER A 161 -21.89 -42.67 -4.17
CA SER A 161 -21.53 -43.70 -5.16
C SER A 161 -21.22 -45.05 -4.49
N LYS A 162 -20.41 -45.07 -3.43
CA LYS A 162 -20.12 -46.31 -2.67
C LYS A 162 -21.36 -46.91 -2.00
N SER A 163 -22.26 -46.07 -1.50
CA SER A 163 -23.54 -46.52 -0.92
C SER A 163 -24.44 -47.17 -1.96
N LEU A 164 -24.44 -46.67 -3.20
CA LEU A 164 -25.17 -47.27 -4.31
C LEU A 164 -24.60 -48.62 -4.70
N GLU A 165 -23.28 -48.75 -4.80
CA GLU A 165 -22.60 -50.03 -5.08
C GLU A 165 -22.95 -51.09 -4.02
N ASN A 166 -22.86 -50.75 -2.73
CA ASN A 166 -23.22 -51.66 -1.63
C ASN A 166 -24.71 -52.07 -1.67
N LYS A 167 -25.62 -51.16 -2.07
CA LYS A 167 -27.04 -51.46 -2.25
C LYS A 167 -27.29 -52.38 -3.44
N ILE A 168 -26.55 -52.20 -4.54
CA ILE A 168 -26.62 -53.08 -5.71
C ILE A 168 -26.12 -54.49 -5.35
N GLU A 169 -25.04 -54.60 -4.58
CA GLU A 169 -24.45 -55.88 -4.19
C GLU A 169 -25.37 -56.66 -3.22
N SER A 170 -25.95 -56.00 -2.22
CA SER A 170 -26.94 -56.62 -1.32
C SER A 170 -28.20 -57.07 -2.06
N MET A 171 -28.72 -56.28 -3.00
CA MET A 171 -29.88 -56.67 -3.82
C MET A 171 -29.58 -57.88 -4.72
N LYS A 172 -28.39 -57.94 -5.34
CA LYS A 172 -27.92 -59.12 -6.09
C LYS A 172 -27.87 -60.37 -5.22
N SER A 173 -27.41 -60.25 -3.97
CA SER A 173 -27.37 -61.38 -3.04
C SER A 173 -28.77 -61.91 -2.69
N CYS A 174 -29.73 -61.01 -2.48
CA CYS A 174 -31.14 -61.36 -2.23
C CYS A 174 -31.81 -62.01 -3.44
N LEU A 175 -31.47 -61.59 -4.66
CA LEU A 175 -31.98 -62.20 -5.91
C LEU A 175 -31.35 -63.56 -6.23
N LYS A 176 -30.21 -63.89 -5.63
CA LYS A 176 -29.56 -65.21 -5.77
C LYS A 176 -30.17 -66.27 -4.85
N TYR A 177 -30.89 -65.86 -3.80
CA TYR A 177 -31.48 -66.72 -2.78
C TYR A 177 -32.94 -67.23 -2.99
N PRO A 178 -33.79 -66.74 -3.91
CA PRO A 178 -35.15 -67.26 -4.07
C PRO A 178 -35.25 -68.45 -5.04
N THR A 179 -34.19 -68.78 -5.77
CA THR A 179 -34.19 -69.89 -6.75
C THR A 179 -34.09 -71.28 -6.12
N ASN A 180 -33.75 -71.40 -4.84
CA ASN A 180 -33.57 -72.70 -4.19
C ASN A 180 -34.81 -73.21 -3.43
N THR A 181 -35.88 -72.40 -3.30
CA THR A 181 -37.07 -72.79 -2.53
C THR A 181 -38.15 -73.43 -3.41
N TYR A 182 -38.11 -73.28 -4.74
CA TYR A 182 -39.09 -73.86 -5.66
C TYR A 182 -38.65 -75.19 -6.32
N MET A 183 -37.46 -75.71 -5.99
CA MET A 183 -36.93 -76.97 -6.54
C MET A 183 -37.02 -78.16 -5.56
N ASN A 184 -37.73 -78.03 -4.44
CA ASN A 184 -37.88 -79.07 -3.41
C ASN A 184 -39.34 -79.52 -3.19
N ILE A 185 -40.26 -79.32 -4.15
CA ILE A 185 -41.67 -79.75 -4.07
C ILE A 185 -42.08 -80.62 -5.30
N LEU A 186 -41.17 -81.42 -5.84
CA LEU A 186 -41.49 -82.50 -6.79
C LEU A 186 -40.70 -83.74 -6.41
#